data_AF-A0A4P9C6E7-F1
#
_entry.id   AF-A0A4P9C6E7-F1
#
_cell.length_a   1.000
_cell.length_b   1.000
_cell.length_c   1.000
_cell.angle_alpha   90.00
_cell.angle_beta   90.00
_cell.angle_gamma   90.00
#
_symmetry.space_group_name_H-M   'P 1'
#
loop_
_entity.id
_entity.type
_entity.pdbx_description
1 polymer ?
#
loop_
_entity_poly.entity_id
_entity_poly.type
_entity_poly.pdbx_seq_one_letter_code
_entity_poly.pdbx_strand_id
1 'polypeptide(L)'
;MLFLKSLSPKRAENPIIPETSPAEETEPATPEKPGEPAMPPPQDSDSAPASTEEKAPLMATPHFAMAEYQCDCTGYCDGWPCAMAPELLEKIEALRCSFGRPVIITSGVRCAARNEEVGGVSWSFHKRGCAADLYCPGVSVGDLAAGAKDCGLNVLPYYSSGYIHVEI
;
A
#
# COMPACT_ATOMS: atom_id res chain seq x y z
N MET A 1 -50.89 -18.27 3.85
CA MET A 1 -51.60 -17.07 3.33
C MET A 1 -50.69 -16.38 2.33
N LEU A 2 -51.21 -15.92 1.19
CA LEU A 2 -50.48 -14.98 0.32
C LEU A 2 -50.81 -13.55 0.73
N PHE A 3 -49.89 -12.61 0.54
CA PHE A 3 -50.23 -11.22 0.24
C PHE A 3 -49.23 -10.62 -0.75
N LEU A 4 -49.75 -10.10 -1.86
CA LEU A 4 -49.02 -9.37 -2.90
C LEU A 4 -49.40 -7.89 -2.85
N LYS A 5 -48.40 -7.00 -2.98
CA LYS A 5 -48.49 -5.55 -3.31
C LYS A 5 -47.03 -5.05 -3.46
N SER A 6 -46.47 -4.59 -4.58
CA SER A 6 -46.93 -4.06 -5.88
C SER A 6 -46.87 -2.51 -6.00
N LEU A 7 -45.91 -2.06 -6.83
CA LEU A 7 -45.82 -0.81 -7.62
C LEU A 7 -45.56 0.57 -6.95
N SER A 8 -44.56 1.27 -7.52
CA SER A 8 -44.25 2.72 -7.39
C SER A 8 -44.98 3.56 -8.46
N PRO A 9 -45.08 4.91 -8.33
CA PRO A 9 -44.14 5.87 -8.98
C PRO A 9 -43.92 7.15 -8.13
N LYS A 10 -43.22 8.25 -8.51
CA LYS A 10 -42.44 8.71 -9.70
C LYS A 10 -40.97 9.05 -9.26
N ARG A 11 -40.04 9.75 -9.92
CA ARG A 11 -39.84 10.61 -11.14
C ARG A 11 -40.34 12.09 -11.15
N ALA A 12 -39.43 13.04 -11.38
CA ALA A 12 -39.67 14.45 -11.73
C ALA A 12 -38.45 15.09 -12.45
N GLU A 13 -38.69 16.10 -13.31
CA GLU A 13 -37.72 16.92 -14.07
C GLU A 13 -38.23 18.39 -14.08
N ASN A 14 -37.60 19.46 -14.59
CA ASN A 14 -36.41 19.73 -15.45
C ASN A 14 -36.03 21.24 -15.17
N PRO A 15 -35.32 22.06 -16.01
CA PRO A 15 -34.49 21.88 -17.22
C PRO A 15 -33.12 22.65 -17.15
N ILE A 16 -32.54 23.00 -18.31
CA ILE A 16 -31.38 23.91 -18.48
C ILE A 16 -31.85 25.41 -18.55
N ILE A 17 -31.18 26.48 -19.03
CA ILE A 17 -30.27 26.70 -20.19
C ILE A 17 -29.13 27.75 -19.83
N PRO A 18 -28.58 28.72 -20.63
CA PRO A 18 -27.13 29.07 -20.51
C PRO A 18 -26.76 30.59 -20.49
N GLU A 19 -25.47 30.90 -20.79
CA GLU A 19 -24.92 32.19 -21.35
C GLU A 19 -24.87 33.45 -20.43
N THR A 20 -24.02 34.49 -20.58
CA THR A 20 -22.74 34.74 -21.32
C THR A 20 -22.02 35.98 -20.72
N SER A 21 -20.73 36.18 -21.06
CA SER A 21 -19.99 37.47 -20.92
C SER A 21 -20.31 38.41 -22.10
N PRO A 22 -20.08 39.75 -22.05
CA PRO A 22 -18.73 40.33 -22.19
C PRO A 22 -18.48 41.61 -21.35
N ALA A 23 -17.39 42.34 -21.65
CA ALA A 23 -16.91 43.55 -20.96
C ALA A 23 -16.68 44.72 -21.94
N GLU A 24 -16.51 45.95 -21.43
CA GLU A 24 -15.95 47.19 -22.04
C GLU A 24 -15.83 48.27 -20.89
N GLU A 25 -15.09 49.40 -20.93
CA GLU A 25 -14.34 50.11 -22.00
C GLU A 25 -13.19 51.02 -21.45
N THR A 26 -12.17 51.30 -22.31
CA THR A 26 -11.27 52.48 -22.52
C THR A 26 -10.95 53.58 -21.45
N GLU A 27 -9.79 54.29 -21.44
CA GLU A 27 -8.44 54.18 -22.09
C GLU A 27 -7.33 54.53 -21.04
N PRO A 28 -6.49 55.62 -21.00
CA PRO A 28 -5.95 56.61 -21.97
C PRO A 28 -4.38 56.63 -22.15
N ALA A 29 -3.86 57.12 -23.28
CA ALA A 29 -2.40 57.17 -23.61
C ALA A 29 -1.64 58.50 -23.31
N THR A 30 -0.29 58.53 -23.19
CA THR A 30 0.72 58.89 -24.25
C THR A 30 2.11 59.18 -23.59
N PRO A 31 3.25 59.37 -24.30
CA PRO A 31 3.75 58.86 -25.60
C PRO A 31 5.17 58.20 -25.50
N GLU A 32 5.80 57.87 -26.65
CA GLU A 32 7.02 57.02 -26.78
C GLU A 32 8.40 57.73 -26.69
N LYS A 33 9.48 56.92 -26.58
CA LYS A 33 10.80 57.19 -27.20
C LYS A 33 11.57 55.87 -27.51
N PRO A 34 12.31 55.71 -28.64
CA PRO A 34 13.00 54.46 -29.01
C PRO A 34 14.50 54.41 -28.67
N GLY A 35 15.09 53.20 -28.57
CA GLY A 35 16.55 53.00 -28.54
C GLY A 35 17.07 51.56 -28.32
N GLU A 36 17.94 51.10 -29.24
CA GLU A 36 18.94 50.02 -29.18
C GLU A 36 18.58 48.52 -28.91
N PRO A 37 19.21 47.57 -29.64
CA PRO A 37 19.02 46.12 -29.44
C PRO A 37 19.99 45.52 -28.41
N ALA A 38 19.46 44.80 -27.41
CA ALA A 38 20.26 44.03 -26.47
C ALA A 38 20.69 42.67 -27.06
N MET A 39 21.97 42.32 -26.89
CA MET A 39 22.47 40.96 -27.13
C MET A 39 21.86 39.96 -26.12
N PRO A 40 21.70 38.67 -26.49
CA PRO A 40 21.31 37.65 -25.53
C PRO A 40 22.40 37.48 -24.45
N PRO A 41 22.02 37.23 -23.18
CA PRO A 41 22.98 36.88 -22.14
C PRO A 41 23.67 35.54 -22.43
N PRO A 42 24.89 35.30 -21.91
CA PRO A 42 25.56 34.01 -22.04
C PRO A 42 24.75 32.89 -21.38
N GLN A 43 24.89 31.67 -21.91
CA GLN A 43 24.29 30.48 -21.30
C GLN A 43 25.23 29.94 -20.22
N ASP A 44 24.85 30.09 -18.96
CA ASP A 44 25.57 29.48 -17.83
C ASP A 44 25.37 27.95 -17.84
N SER A 45 26.36 27.24 -18.39
CA SER A 45 26.37 25.79 -18.49
C SER A 45 26.86 25.14 -17.20
N ASP A 46 26.02 25.13 -16.16
CA ASP A 46 26.21 24.26 -14.98
C ASP A 46 24.86 23.86 -14.37
N SER A 47 24.17 22.95 -15.07
CA SER A 47 23.00 22.23 -14.54
C SER A 47 23.28 20.73 -14.56
N ALA A 48 24.19 20.31 -13.67
CA ALA A 48 24.27 18.91 -13.29
C ALA A 48 22.91 18.48 -12.71
N PRO A 49 22.27 17.40 -13.22
CA PRO A 49 20.98 16.97 -12.70
C PRO A 49 21.16 16.50 -11.26
N ALA A 50 20.42 17.10 -10.33
CA ALA A 50 20.39 16.66 -8.94
C ALA A 50 19.89 15.21 -8.90
N SER A 51 20.75 14.29 -8.47
CA SER A 51 20.37 12.89 -8.27
C SER A 51 19.35 12.80 -7.13
N THR A 52 18.10 12.49 -7.48
CA THR A 52 17.16 11.89 -6.53
C THR A 52 17.67 10.48 -6.22
N GLU A 53 18.61 10.38 -5.28
CA GLU A 53 19.03 9.09 -4.72
C GLU A 53 17.86 8.49 -3.95
N GLU A 54 17.09 7.65 -4.64
CA GLU A 54 16.05 6.83 -4.03
C GLU A 54 16.72 5.86 -3.05
N LYS A 55 16.74 6.27 -1.78
CA LYS A 55 17.34 5.51 -0.69
C LYS A 55 16.78 4.09 -0.67
N ALA A 56 17.65 3.12 -0.92
CA ALA A 56 17.30 1.70 -0.95
C ALA A 56 16.50 1.28 0.31
N PRO A 57 15.53 0.36 0.17
CA PRO A 57 14.68 -0.06 1.27
C PRO A 57 15.52 -0.67 2.41
N LEU A 58 15.08 -0.44 3.66
CA LEU A 58 15.71 -1.06 4.81
C LEU A 58 15.36 -2.55 4.82
N MET A 59 16.33 -3.38 4.44
CA MET A 59 16.19 -4.83 4.41
C MET A 59 16.26 -5.42 5.82
N ALA A 60 15.36 -6.36 6.10
CA ALA A 60 15.34 -7.16 7.33
C ALA A 60 16.15 -8.46 7.16
N THR A 61 16.02 -9.08 5.99
CA THR A 61 16.77 -10.26 5.53
C THR A 61 17.17 -10.03 4.05
N PRO A 62 17.96 -10.91 3.40
CA PRO A 62 18.35 -10.72 2.00
C PRO A 62 17.18 -10.50 1.02
N HIS A 63 15.98 -11.02 1.33
CA HIS A 63 14.84 -10.96 0.44
C HIS A 63 13.58 -10.24 0.96
N PHE A 64 13.56 -9.83 2.23
CA PHE A 64 12.40 -9.14 2.83
C PHE A 64 12.79 -7.77 3.38
N ALA A 65 12.08 -6.74 2.94
CA ALA A 65 12.19 -5.39 3.49
C ALA A 65 11.42 -5.28 4.81
N MET A 66 11.90 -4.45 5.75
CA MET A 66 11.19 -4.13 6.99
C MET A 66 9.74 -3.68 6.72
N ALA A 67 9.52 -2.95 5.63
CA ALA A 67 8.20 -2.44 5.23
C ALA A 67 7.17 -3.55 4.93
N GLU A 68 7.60 -4.72 4.45
CA GLU A 68 6.69 -5.85 4.16
C GLU A 68 6.09 -6.46 5.43
N TYR A 69 6.73 -6.23 6.59
CA TYR A 69 6.27 -6.73 7.89
C TYR A 69 5.44 -5.70 8.68
N GLN A 70 5.17 -4.52 8.13
CA GLN A 70 4.39 -3.47 8.81
C GLN A 70 2.91 -3.83 8.98
N CYS A 71 2.24 -3.13 9.90
CA CYS A 71 0.80 -3.22 10.08
C CYS A 71 0.05 -2.61 8.88
N ASP A 72 -0.69 -3.46 8.18
CA ASP A 72 -1.52 -3.19 7.00
C ASP A 72 -2.81 -2.40 7.31
N CYS A 73 -2.79 -1.54 8.33
CA CYS A 73 -3.96 -0.82 8.81
C CYS A 73 -4.22 0.48 8.03
N THR A 74 -5.48 0.91 8.04
CA THR A 74 -5.95 2.17 7.42
C THR A 74 -5.65 3.41 8.29
N GLY A 75 -4.45 3.47 8.88
CA GLY A 75 -3.97 4.61 9.69
C GLY A 75 -4.23 4.52 11.19
N TYR A 76 -4.56 3.35 11.74
CA TYR A 76 -4.73 3.15 13.20
C TYR A 76 -3.41 3.16 14.00
N CYS A 77 -2.26 3.13 13.33
CA CYS A 77 -0.93 3.27 13.92
C CYS A 77 0.08 3.74 12.86
N ASP A 78 1.32 3.94 13.27
CA ASP A 78 2.50 4.27 12.43
C ASP A 78 3.06 3.07 11.63
N GLY A 79 2.39 1.93 11.68
CA GLY A 79 2.81 0.67 11.08
C GLY A 79 3.62 -0.25 12.01
N TRP A 80 4.07 0.23 13.19
CA TRP A 80 4.92 -0.53 14.14
C TRP A 80 4.35 -0.58 15.57
N PRO A 81 3.14 -1.14 15.77
CA PRO A 81 2.52 -1.28 17.10
C PRO A 81 3.28 -2.21 18.07
N CYS A 82 4.21 -3.01 17.55
CA CYS A 82 5.18 -3.81 18.29
C CYS A 82 6.41 -4.08 17.41
N ALA A 83 7.53 -4.47 18.02
CA ALA A 83 8.70 -4.94 17.28
C ALA A 83 8.46 -6.34 16.71
N MET A 84 8.95 -6.61 15.49
CA MET A 84 8.96 -7.96 14.90
C MET A 84 9.97 -8.88 15.61
N ALA A 85 9.73 -10.19 15.60
CA ALA A 85 10.69 -11.17 16.08
C ALA A 85 11.69 -11.56 14.96
N PRO A 86 13.02 -11.34 15.10
CA PRO A 86 13.98 -11.64 14.04
C PRO A 86 14.02 -13.12 13.62
N GLU A 87 13.93 -14.05 14.59
CA GLU A 87 13.88 -15.50 14.34
C GLU A 87 12.77 -15.90 13.36
N LEU A 88 11.61 -15.23 13.43
CA LEU A 88 10.50 -15.50 12.51
C LEU A 88 10.86 -15.10 11.09
N LEU A 89 11.51 -13.94 10.88
CA LEU A 89 11.94 -13.54 9.55
C LEU A 89 13.09 -14.42 9.03
N GLU A 90 14.00 -14.89 9.88
CA GLU A 90 15.03 -15.88 9.50
C GLU A 90 14.40 -17.21 9.01
N LYS A 91 13.32 -17.68 9.65
CA LYS A 91 12.57 -18.86 9.22
C LYS A 91 11.79 -18.61 7.91
N ILE A 92 11.22 -17.42 7.72
CA ILE A 92 10.51 -17.04 6.47
C ILE A 92 11.50 -16.86 5.30
N GLU A 93 12.71 -16.35 5.57
CA GLU A 93 13.83 -16.30 4.62
C GLU A 93 14.27 -17.71 4.20
N ALA A 94 14.44 -18.63 5.17
CA ALA A 94 14.73 -20.03 4.89
C ALA A 94 13.61 -20.71 4.06
N LEU A 95 12.35 -20.42 4.36
CA LEU A 95 11.18 -20.91 3.62
C LEU A 95 11.14 -20.41 2.17
N ARG A 96 11.45 -19.12 1.96
CA ARG A 96 11.59 -18.55 0.61
C ARG A 96 12.73 -19.23 -0.16
N CYS A 97 13.86 -19.46 0.50
CA CYS A 97 15.04 -20.10 -0.08
C CYS A 97 14.78 -21.56 -0.46
N SER A 98 14.04 -22.33 0.36
CA SER A 98 13.75 -23.74 0.07
C SER A 98 12.81 -23.92 -1.13
N PHE A 99 11.86 -23.01 -1.35
CA PHE A 99 11.07 -22.97 -2.59
C PHE A 99 11.79 -22.36 -3.79
N GLY A 100 12.88 -21.60 -3.58
CA GLY A 100 13.58 -20.85 -4.63
C GLY A 100 12.72 -19.79 -5.32
N ARG A 101 11.66 -19.30 -4.65
CA ARG A 101 10.57 -18.51 -5.26
C ARG A 101 10.06 -17.45 -4.28
N PRO A 102 9.42 -16.36 -4.76
CA PRO A 102 8.84 -15.34 -3.89
C PRO A 102 7.77 -15.93 -2.96
N VAL A 103 8.04 -15.88 -1.66
CA VAL A 103 7.02 -15.86 -0.61
C VAL A 103 6.72 -14.39 -0.32
N ILE A 104 5.47 -14.05 -0.09
CA ILE A 104 4.94 -12.70 0.11
C ILE A 104 4.30 -12.65 1.50
N ILE A 105 4.69 -11.67 2.31
CA ILE A 105 4.02 -11.37 3.58
C ILE A 105 2.76 -10.56 3.24
N THR A 106 1.58 -11.10 3.58
CA THR A 106 0.28 -10.42 3.34
C THR A 106 -0.23 -9.71 4.60
N SER A 107 0.30 -10.02 5.78
CA SER A 107 0.12 -9.23 7.00
C SER A 107 1.22 -9.58 8.01
N GLY A 108 1.99 -8.57 8.47
CA GLY A 108 3.06 -8.72 9.46
C GLY A 108 2.57 -8.41 10.87
N VAL A 109 3.17 -7.44 11.58
CA VAL A 109 2.65 -6.98 12.87
C VAL A 109 1.22 -6.45 12.74
N ARG A 110 0.37 -6.62 13.77
CA ARG A 110 -0.98 -6.01 13.78
C ARG A 110 -1.21 -5.16 15.03
N CYS A 111 -1.82 -3.99 14.85
CA CYS A 111 -2.31 -3.17 15.96
C CYS A 111 -3.64 -3.74 16.49
N ALA A 112 -4.09 -3.28 17.67
CA ALA A 112 -5.34 -3.78 18.26
C ALA A 112 -6.54 -3.62 17.33
N ALA A 113 -6.73 -2.43 16.75
CA ALA A 113 -7.85 -2.13 15.85
C ALA A 113 -7.81 -2.96 14.55
N ARG A 114 -6.65 -3.07 13.89
CA ARG A 114 -6.50 -3.88 12.68
C ARG A 114 -6.73 -5.37 12.94
N ASN A 115 -6.27 -5.87 14.10
CA ASN A 115 -6.52 -7.24 14.51
C ASN A 115 -8.02 -7.51 14.79
N GLU A 116 -8.75 -6.54 15.33
CA GLU A 116 -10.21 -6.63 15.53
C GLU A 116 -10.98 -6.54 14.20
N GLU A 117 -10.59 -5.62 13.32
CA GLU A 117 -11.15 -5.43 11.96
C GLU A 117 -11.13 -6.73 11.13
N VAL A 118 -10.03 -7.48 11.18
CA VAL A 118 -9.90 -8.78 10.46
C VAL A 118 -10.46 -9.98 11.24
N GLY A 119 -11.14 -9.77 12.36
CA GLY A 119 -11.72 -10.84 13.20
C GLY A 119 -10.69 -11.68 13.97
N GLY A 120 -9.47 -11.18 14.15
CA GLY A 120 -8.37 -11.86 14.82
C GLY A 120 -8.55 -11.95 16.35
N VAL A 121 -8.09 -13.07 16.93
CA VAL A 121 -8.27 -13.34 18.37
C VAL A 121 -7.55 -12.35 19.29
N SER A 122 -8.06 -12.21 20.51
CA SER A 122 -7.55 -11.33 21.57
C SER A 122 -6.07 -11.53 21.90
N TRP A 123 -5.56 -12.76 21.82
CA TRP A 123 -4.16 -13.16 22.11
C TRP A 123 -3.28 -13.37 20.87
N SER A 124 -3.73 -12.94 19.69
CA SER A 124 -3.03 -13.04 18.38
C SER A 124 -1.54 -12.73 18.45
N PHE A 125 -0.70 -13.60 17.87
CA PHE A 125 0.76 -13.48 17.85
C PHE A 125 1.25 -12.32 16.96
N HIS A 126 0.47 -11.86 15.97
CA HIS A 126 0.78 -10.66 15.19
C HIS A 126 0.87 -9.39 16.05
N LYS A 127 0.09 -9.32 17.14
CA LYS A 127 0.14 -8.21 18.11
C LYS A 127 1.37 -8.26 19.04
N ARG A 128 2.23 -9.26 18.85
CA ARG A 128 3.46 -9.51 19.63
C ARG A 128 4.72 -9.60 18.76
N GLY A 129 4.59 -9.40 17.44
CA GLY A 129 5.72 -9.54 16.50
C GLY A 129 6.04 -10.96 16.07
N CYS A 130 5.33 -11.97 16.60
CA CYS A 130 5.66 -13.38 16.51
C CYS A 130 4.79 -14.17 15.52
N ALA A 131 4.06 -13.50 14.61
CA ALA A 131 3.34 -14.16 13.52
C ALA A 131 3.24 -13.31 12.26
N ALA A 132 3.10 -14.00 11.12
CA ALA A 132 2.87 -13.42 9.80
C ALA A 132 1.90 -14.29 8.97
N ASP A 133 1.14 -13.65 8.09
CA ASP A 133 0.32 -14.34 7.08
C ASP A 133 1.08 -14.33 5.74
N LEU A 134 1.21 -15.48 5.08
CA LEU A 134 2.10 -15.71 3.94
C LEU A 134 1.39 -16.33 2.73
N TYR A 135 1.73 -15.84 1.54
CA TYR A 135 1.30 -16.39 0.25
C TYR A 135 2.52 -16.66 -0.64
N CYS A 136 2.51 -17.75 -1.42
CA CYS A 136 3.55 -18.04 -2.42
C CYS A 136 2.87 -18.34 -3.77
N PRO A 137 2.89 -17.40 -4.74
CA PRO A 137 2.15 -17.56 -6.00
C PRO A 137 2.57 -18.83 -6.76
N GLY A 138 1.64 -19.77 -6.97
CA GLY A 138 1.91 -21.03 -7.67
C GLY A 138 2.55 -22.14 -6.84
N VAL A 139 2.59 -22.02 -5.51
CA VAL A 139 2.76 -23.15 -4.57
C VAL A 139 1.41 -23.37 -3.87
N SER A 140 1.01 -24.62 -3.58
CA SER A 140 -0.27 -24.84 -2.89
C SER A 140 -0.19 -24.47 -1.41
N VAL A 141 -1.33 -24.15 -0.79
CA VAL A 141 -1.43 -23.89 0.65
C VAL A 141 -0.93 -25.10 1.47
N GLY A 142 -1.10 -26.33 0.96
CA GLY A 142 -0.60 -27.54 1.60
C GLY A 142 0.93 -27.66 1.56
N ASP A 143 1.54 -27.42 0.40
CA ASP A 143 2.99 -27.49 0.23
C ASP A 143 3.68 -26.36 1.00
N LEU A 144 3.15 -25.14 0.92
CA LEU A 144 3.63 -23.97 1.66
C LEU A 144 3.57 -24.21 3.18
N ALA A 145 2.49 -24.85 3.67
CA ALA A 145 2.35 -25.24 5.07
C ALA A 145 3.26 -26.39 5.49
N ALA A 146 3.68 -27.27 4.58
CA ALA A 146 4.66 -28.32 4.85
C ALA A 146 6.06 -27.70 4.98
N GLY A 147 6.51 -26.95 3.98
CA GLY A 147 7.82 -26.28 4.01
C GLY A 147 7.99 -25.34 5.20
N ALA A 148 6.93 -24.63 5.61
CA ALA A 148 6.97 -23.77 6.80
C ALA A 148 7.22 -24.58 8.10
N LYS A 149 6.66 -25.78 8.22
CA LYS A 149 6.91 -26.68 9.36
C LYS A 149 8.33 -27.25 9.31
N ASP A 150 8.85 -27.55 8.13
CA ASP A 150 10.24 -28.00 7.95
C ASP A 150 11.25 -26.90 8.33
N CYS A 151 10.87 -25.62 8.14
CA CYS A 151 11.60 -24.45 8.69
C CYS A 151 11.38 -24.22 10.20
N GLY A 152 10.62 -25.08 10.88
CA GLY A 152 10.36 -24.99 12.32
C GLY A 152 9.44 -23.84 12.72
N LEU A 153 8.37 -23.60 11.95
CA LEU A 153 7.26 -22.70 12.28
C LEU A 153 6.02 -23.50 12.72
N ASN A 154 5.23 -22.91 13.62
CA ASN A 154 3.84 -23.32 13.82
C ASN A 154 3.00 -22.78 12.65
N VAL A 155 1.99 -23.52 12.18
CA VAL A 155 1.26 -23.18 10.94
C VAL A 155 -0.24 -23.47 11.01
N LEU A 156 -1.06 -22.48 10.63
CA LEU A 156 -2.50 -22.62 10.39
C LEU A 156 -2.83 -22.33 8.91
N PRO A 157 -3.24 -23.32 8.10
CA PRO A 157 -3.49 -23.14 6.66
C PRO A 157 -4.90 -22.65 6.33
N TYR A 158 -5.02 -21.60 5.51
CA TYR A 158 -6.29 -20.98 5.10
C TYR A 158 -6.62 -21.32 3.63
N TYR A 159 -6.94 -22.59 3.37
CA TYR A 159 -7.15 -23.14 2.02
C TYR A 159 -8.14 -22.37 1.13
N SER A 160 -9.23 -21.84 1.71
CA SER A 160 -10.23 -21.04 0.98
C SER A 160 -9.72 -19.66 0.54
N SER A 161 -8.67 -19.16 1.20
CA SER A 161 -8.16 -17.80 1.07
C SER A 161 -6.76 -17.75 0.44
N GLY A 162 -6.16 -18.91 0.18
CA GLY A 162 -4.88 -19.04 -0.56
C GLY A 162 -3.60 -18.79 0.25
N TYR A 163 -3.68 -18.52 1.55
CA TYR A 163 -2.52 -18.20 2.40
C TYR A 163 -2.33 -19.19 3.55
N ILE A 164 -1.16 -19.13 4.20
CA ILE A 164 -0.90 -19.77 5.50
C ILE A 164 -0.62 -18.70 6.55
N HIS A 165 -1.04 -18.94 7.78
CA HIS A 165 -0.60 -18.19 8.95
C HIS A 165 0.57 -18.95 9.59
N VAL A 166 1.64 -18.25 9.96
CA VAL A 166 2.82 -18.82 10.65
C VAL A 166 3.14 -18.08 11.93
N GLU A 167 3.56 -18.80 12.97
CA GLU A 167 3.94 -18.23 14.27
C GLU A 167 5.08 -19.01 14.96
N ILE A 168 5.72 -18.37 15.95
CA ILE A 168 6.73 -18.95 16.87
C ILE A 168 6.26 -18.88 18.33
#